data_AF-A0A523TD90-F1
#
_entry.id   AF-A0A523TD90-F1
#
_cell.length_a   1.000
_cell.length_b   1.000
_cell.length_c   1.000
_cell.angle_alpha   90.00
_cell.angle_beta   90.00
_cell.angle_gamma   90.00
#
_symmetry.space_group_name_H-M   'P 1'
#
loop_
_entity.id
_entity.type
_entity.pdbx_description
1 polymer ?
#
loop_
_entity_poly.entity_id
_entity_poly.type
_entity_poly.pdbx_seq_one_letter_code
_entity_poly.pdbx_strand_id
1 'polypeptide(L)'
;MKNRRKAREIALQTLYEAKMRGVSSRKILEITLSRYRFKPEVKEFAEKLVLGTSQYLSPIDFLIKKYAKNWSLERIAIVDRNILRFAIYELLFLDEVPPIVSINEGVEIAKRYGTVDSGRFINGILDKIRKERGPGSSLEWDHLKNILQSDSCLNELVRSKKKEKLHLVGGYIRDLLLGKEPGDLDLITEDSQFSAAKNFAYQQEKELIELDPQVRRLYLPEGEVIDFTLRKSRDLRGDLFRRDFTINALALDLDFIKEAPLFLVDPDTGLEDLINRKIRLLRKNSFDDDPLRILRVFRLAAELKFEIEKDIPALIRSKSRLINKVARERIKEELFLILRDPESYKYLEDPSAVLLLKNILGQDVHLDSLRRLEILLSQEEAMGKELKGELAVHLKERNQEVGTRGELLKLAALIFSPKEGKTHLSSLGQELKLSARKVKILERLEKLYPRLEKVIDRWKDPCSVAEFLILAKKETVEVCLLFLVLNPERGASRSCIFELLKEYLDKADLILHPPRLIGGEELMRELDISPGPPLSSLLEKIHQAQLVGNVKSRSEALEYARKVLPTLEPTKKV
;
A
#
# COMPACT_ATOMS: atom_id res chain seq x y z
N MET A 1 -28.98 28.12 -28.86
CA MET A 1 -28.69 28.65 -27.49
C MET A 1 -29.88 29.25 -26.75
N LYS A 2 -30.74 30.09 -27.37
CA LYS A 2 -31.85 30.78 -26.68
C LYS A 2 -32.83 29.85 -25.92
N ASN A 3 -33.13 28.67 -26.47
CA ASN A 3 -34.00 27.67 -25.84
C ASN A 3 -33.38 27.01 -24.59
N ARG A 4 -32.11 26.59 -24.65
CA ARG A 4 -31.40 25.98 -23.49
C ARG A 4 -31.21 26.98 -22.35
N ARG A 5 -30.90 28.25 -22.66
CA ARG A 5 -30.87 29.32 -21.64
C ARG A 5 -32.23 29.49 -20.97
N LYS A 6 -33.33 29.43 -21.73
CA LYS A 6 -34.67 29.53 -21.15
C LYS A 6 -34.99 28.36 -20.21
N ALA A 7 -34.58 27.15 -20.57
CA ALA A 7 -34.73 25.98 -19.69
C ALA A 7 -33.93 26.11 -18.38
N ARG A 8 -32.72 26.69 -18.41
CA ARG A 8 -31.96 26.99 -17.18
C ARG A 8 -32.61 28.05 -16.30
N GLU A 9 -33.21 29.08 -16.89
CA GLU A 9 -34.01 30.06 -16.15
C GLU A 9 -35.21 29.39 -15.44
N ILE A 10 -35.90 28.47 -16.13
CA ILE A 10 -37.00 27.69 -15.54
C ILE A 10 -36.47 26.81 -14.40
N ALA A 11 -35.31 26.18 -14.57
CA ALA A 11 -34.69 25.38 -13.53
C ALA A 11 -34.36 26.22 -12.28
N LEU A 12 -33.76 27.40 -12.47
CA LEU A 12 -33.47 28.34 -11.39
C LEU A 12 -34.75 28.73 -10.61
N GLN A 13 -35.80 29.14 -11.33
CA GLN A 13 -37.08 29.54 -10.73
C GLN A 13 -37.73 28.39 -9.98
N THR A 14 -37.75 27.20 -10.57
CA THR A 14 -38.35 25.99 -9.99
C THR A 14 -37.62 25.58 -8.71
N LEU A 15 -36.28 25.52 -8.74
CA LEU A 15 -35.47 25.17 -7.57
C LEU A 15 -35.58 26.22 -6.46
N TYR A 16 -35.70 27.50 -6.81
CA TYR A 16 -35.93 28.59 -5.87
C TYR A 16 -37.31 28.45 -5.19
N GLU A 17 -38.37 28.32 -5.97
CA GLU A 17 -39.75 28.21 -5.47
C GLU A 17 -39.95 26.94 -4.63
N ALA A 18 -39.42 25.80 -5.07
CA ALA A 18 -39.45 24.55 -4.32
C ALA A 18 -38.79 24.71 -2.94
N LYS A 19 -37.64 25.40 -2.88
CA LYS A 19 -36.94 25.64 -1.61
C LYS A 19 -37.70 26.60 -0.70
N MET A 20 -38.29 27.67 -1.23
CA MET A 20 -39.07 28.64 -0.44
C MET A 20 -40.35 28.04 0.13
N ARG A 21 -41.02 27.16 -0.62
CA ARG A 21 -42.28 26.53 -0.21
C ARG A 21 -42.11 25.23 0.56
N GLY A 22 -40.89 24.65 0.58
CA GLY A 22 -40.65 23.33 1.17
C GLY A 22 -41.36 22.18 0.44
N VAL A 23 -41.62 22.35 -0.86
CA VAL A 23 -42.33 21.37 -1.71
C VAL A 23 -41.34 20.70 -2.66
N SER A 24 -41.64 19.48 -3.12
CA SER A 24 -40.80 18.77 -4.09
C SER A 24 -40.63 19.58 -5.38
N SER A 25 -39.40 19.61 -5.89
CA SER A 25 -39.04 20.29 -7.14
C SER A 25 -39.80 19.73 -8.35
N ARG A 26 -40.07 18.42 -8.37
CA ARG A 26 -40.91 17.76 -9.38
C ARG A 26 -42.30 18.37 -9.46
N LYS A 27 -42.99 18.54 -8.31
CA LYS A 27 -44.35 19.09 -8.28
C LYS A 27 -44.39 20.54 -8.74
N ILE A 28 -43.41 21.36 -8.35
CA ILE A 28 -43.30 22.76 -8.82
C ILE A 28 -43.02 22.81 -10.32
N LEU A 29 -42.17 21.91 -10.83
CA LEU A 29 -41.89 21.81 -12.26
C LEU A 29 -43.15 21.47 -13.05
N GLU A 30 -43.91 20.45 -12.65
CA GLU A 30 -45.16 20.05 -13.30
C GLU A 30 -46.17 21.21 -13.38
N ILE A 31 -46.30 21.97 -12.29
CA ILE A 31 -47.14 23.18 -12.24
C ILE A 31 -46.62 24.25 -13.20
N THR A 32 -45.31 24.47 -13.25
CA THR A 32 -44.70 25.48 -14.12
C THR A 32 -44.84 25.13 -15.60
N LEU A 33 -44.64 23.85 -15.96
CA LEU A 33 -44.72 23.36 -17.34
C LEU A 33 -46.17 23.23 -17.86
N SER A 34 -47.16 23.14 -16.97
CA SER A 34 -48.59 23.13 -17.31
C SER A 34 -49.18 24.53 -17.46
N ARG A 35 -48.69 25.51 -16.69
CA ARG A 35 -49.17 26.91 -16.75
C ARG A 35 -48.74 27.66 -18.02
N TYR A 36 -47.62 27.30 -18.62
CA TYR A 36 -47.04 28.02 -19.76
C TYR A 36 -46.77 27.09 -20.96
N ARG A 37 -46.94 27.62 -22.17
CA ARG A 37 -46.61 26.91 -23.41
C ARG A 37 -45.13 27.05 -23.73
N PHE A 38 -44.37 25.98 -23.50
CA PHE A 38 -42.97 25.85 -23.90
C PHE A 38 -42.81 24.86 -25.06
N LYS A 39 -41.76 25.06 -25.88
CA LYS A 39 -41.33 24.07 -26.88
C LYS A 39 -40.91 22.76 -26.19
N PRO A 40 -41.11 21.58 -26.80
CA PRO A 40 -40.75 20.29 -26.22
C PRO A 40 -39.30 20.22 -25.69
N GLU A 41 -38.34 20.67 -26.50
CA GLU A 41 -36.91 20.74 -26.15
C GLU A 41 -36.62 21.50 -24.84
N VAL A 42 -37.38 22.57 -24.58
CA VAL A 42 -37.22 23.39 -23.37
C VAL A 42 -37.77 22.66 -22.15
N LYS A 43 -38.88 21.92 -22.31
CA LYS A 43 -39.48 21.12 -21.24
C LYS A 43 -38.56 19.98 -20.85
N GLU A 44 -38.09 19.22 -21.83
CA GLU A 44 -37.20 18.08 -21.62
C GLU A 44 -35.90 18.51 -20.92
N PHE A 45 -35.25 19.58 -21.41
CA PHE A 45 -34.02 20.04 -20.80
C PHE A 45 -34.22 20.64 -19.39
N ALA A 46 -35.30 21.38 -19.17
CA ALA A 46 -35.62 21.91 -17.84
C ALA A 46 -35.94 20.79 -16.84
N GLU A 47 -36.66 19.76 -17.28
CA GLU A 47 -36.97 18.57 -16.48
C GLU A 47 -35.70 17.82 -16.11
N LYS A 48 -34.83 17.56 -17.08
CA LYS A 48 -33.52 16.93 -16.86
C LYS A 48 -32.70 17.71 -15.82
N LEU A 49 -32.59 19.03 -15.98
CA LEU A 49 -31.86 19.88 -15.03
C LEU A 49 -32.48 19.87 -13.63
N VAL A 50 -33.79 20.07 -13.48
CA VAL A 50 -34.43 20.18 -12.16
C VAL A 50 -34.42 18.86 -11.43
N LEU A 51 -34.84 17.78 -12.10
CA LEU A 51 -34.91 16.46 -11.48
C LEU A 51 -33.50 15.94 -11.19
N GLY A 52 -32.57 16.07 -12.14
CA GLY A 52 -31.18 15.71 -11.96
C GLY A 52 -30.52 16.48 -10.82
N THR A 53 -30.63 17.81 -10.80
CA THR A 53 -30.09 18.63 -9.69
C THR A 53 -30.67 18.22 -8.34
N SER A 54 -31.94 17.84 -8.28
CA SER A 54 -32.59 17.41 -7.04
C SER A 54 -32.14 16.02 -6.60
N GLN A 55 -31.95 15.10 -7.55
CA GLN A 55 -31.45 13.75 -7.32
C GLN A 55 -30.01 13.76 -6.80
N TYR A 56 -29.14 14.57 -7.41
CA TYR A 56 -27.73 14.71 -7.03
C TYR A 56 -27.49 15.92 -6.11
N LEU A 57 -28.45 16.31 -5.27
CA LEU A 57 -28.31 17.55 -4.49
C LEU A 57 -27.17 17.50 -3.45
N SER A 58 -27.13 16.43 -2.64
CA SER A 58 -26.10 16.20 -1.62
C SER A 58 -24.65 16.34 -2.12
N PRO A 59 -24.24 15.67 -3.20
CA PRO A 59 -22.89 15.77 -3.75
C PRO A 59 -22.58 17.08 -4.46
N ILE A 60 -23.56 17.67 -5.11
CA ILE A 60 -23.42 19.00 -5.71
C ILE A 60 -23.13 20.02 -4.60
N ASP A 61 -23.92 19.98 -3.52
CA ASP A 61 -23.71 20.82 -2.34
C ASP A 61 -22.35 20.58 -1.68
N PHE A 62 -21.84 19.35 -1.73
CA PHE A 62 -20.50 19.04 -1.29
C PHE A 62 -19.44 19.78 -2.13
N LEU A 63 -19.50 19.68 -3.45
CA LEU A 63 -18.52 20.33 -4.33
C LEU A 63 -18.55 21.85 -4.13
N ILE A 64 -19.73 22.44 -3.98
CA ILE A 64 -19.87 23.87 -3.66
C ILE A 64 -19.12 24.20 -2.35
N LYS A 65 -19.37 23.43 -1.28
CA LYS A 65 -18.70 23.63 0.03
C LYS A 65 -17.18 23.50 -0.07
N LYS A 66 -16.67 22.51 -0.81
CA LYS A 66 -15.24 22.28 -0.99
C LYS A 66 -14.52 23.47 -1.62
N TYR A 67 -15.07 24.03 -2.70
CA TYR A 67 -14.41 25.14 -3.42
C TYR A 67 -14.76 26.52 -2.89
N ALA A 68 -15.84 26.65 -2.10
CA ALA A 68 -16.22 27.87 -1.40
C ALA A 68 -15.55 27.97 -0.01
N LYS A 69 -14.21 27.87 0.06
CA LYS A 69 -13.40 27.75 1.30
C LYS A 69 -13.72 28.77 2.42
N ASN A 70 -14.35 29.92 2.12
CA ASN A 70 -14.69 30.97 3.09
C ASN A 70 -16.20 31.15 3.34
N TRP A 71 -17.07 30.35 2.72
CA TRP A 71 -18.52 30.51 2.80
C TRP A 71 -19.17 29.20 3.23
N SER A 72 -19.99 29.24 4.29
CA SER A 72 -20.91 28.15 4.52
C SER A 72 -21.96 28.15 3.41
N LEU A 73 -22.46 26.99 3.02
CA LEU A 73 -23.44 26.85 1.94
C LEU A 73 -24.71 27.68 2.21
N GLU A 74 -25.05 27.89 3.48
CA GLU A 74 -26.18 28.68 3.94
C GLU A 74 -25.96 30.19 3.77
N ARG A 75 -24.70 30.65 3.77
CA ARG A 75 -24.31 32.06 3.55
C ARG A 75 -24.25 32.45 2.08
N ILE A 76 -24.20 31.49 1.16
CA ILE A 76 -24.27 31.76 -0.28
C ILE A 76 -25.69 32.19 -0.63
N ALA A 77 -25.83 33.29 -1.38
CA ALA A 77 -27.12 33.77 -1.86
C ALA A 77 -27.91 32.64 -2.52
N ILE A 78 -29.21 32.53 -2.22
CA ILE A 78 -30.04 31.39 -2.65
C ILE A 78 -30.02 31.22 -4.17
N VAL A 79 -30.02 32.35 -4.90
CA VAL A 79 -29.89 32.39 -6.36
C VAL A 79 -28.56 31.80 -6.81
N ASP A 80 -27.44 32.31 -6.32
CA ASP A 80 -26.10 31.83 -6.69
C ASP A 80 -25.89 30.36 -6.34
N ARG A 81 -26.40 29.92 -5.18
CA ARG A 81 -26.37 28.52 -4.78
C ARG A 81 -27.15 27.64 -5.74
N ASN A 82 -28.35 28.05 -6.16
CA ASN A 82 -29.14 27.27 -7.12
C ASN A 82 -28.51 27.27 -8.53
N ILE A 83 -27.88 28.38 -8.94
CA ILE A 83 -27.12 28.44 -10.19
C ILE A 83 -25.93 27.48 -10.16
N LEU A 84 -25.12 27.53 -9.11
CA LEU A 84 -24.04 26.56 -8.90
C LEU A 84 -24.58 25.13 -8.94
N ARG A 85 -25.73 24.87 -8.31
CA ARG A 85 -26.27 23.51 -8.26
C ARG A 85 -26.60 22.94 -9.63
N PHE A 86 -27.42 23.62 -10.43
CA PHE A 86 -27.75 23.09 -11.76
C PHE A 86 -26.57 23.21 -12.73
N ALA A 87 -25.68 24.19 -12.57
CA ALA A 87 -24.51 24.34 -13.45
C ALA A 87 -23.47 23.26 -13.18
N ILE A 88 -23.26 22.86 -11.92
CA ILE A 88 -22.46 21.69 -11.56
C ILE A 88 -23.14 20.43 -12.07
N TYR A 89 -24.47 20.30 -11.91
CA TYR A 89 -25.17 19.16 -12.49
C TYR A 89 -24.94 19.06 -14.00
N GLU A 90 -25.06 20.16 -14.72
CA GLU A 90 -24.85 20.20 -16.17
C GLU A 90 -23.39 19.99 -16.58
N LEU A 91 -22.44 20.60 -15.86
CA LEU A 91 -20.99 20.46 -16.10
C LEU A 91 -20.53 19.02 -15.88
N LEU A 92 -21.12 18.38 -14.88
CA LEU A 92 -20.86 16.99 -14.59
C LEU A 92 -21.73 16.13 -15.50
N PHE A 93 -23.00 15.90 -15.17
CA PHE A 93 -23.86 14.81 -15.63
C PHE A 93 -24.42 14.89 -17.06
N LEU A 94 -24.08 15.91 -17.84
CA LEU A 94 -24.65 16.11 -19.17
C LEU A 94 -23.58 16.17 -20.28
N ASP A 95 -23.20 15.00 -20.80
CA ASP A 95 -22.23 14.86 -21.91
C ASP A 95 -22.61 15.66 -23.17
N GLU A 96 -23.91 15.86 -23.41
CA GLU A 96 -24.46 16.65 -24.52
C GLU A 96 -24.22 18.17 -24.38
N VAL A 97 -23.60 18.61 -23.29
CA VAL A 97 -23.24 20.00 -23.02
C VAL A 97 -21.74 20.12 -22.75
N PRO A 98 -20.98 20.84 -23.59
CA PRO A 98 -19.56 21.07 -23.33
C PRO A 98 -19.34 21.80 -21.99
N PRO A 99 -18.38 21.39 -21.14
CA PRO A 99 -18.17 21.99 -19.82
C PRO A 99 -17.98 23.51 -19.82
N ILE A 100 -17.27 24.06 -20.84
CA ILE A 100 -17.10 25.51 -21.02
C ILE A 100 -18.46 26.22 -21.21
N VAL A 101 -19.39 25.58 -21.92
CA VAL A 101 -20.72 26.14 -22.17
C VAL A 101 -21.53 26.15 -20.89
N SER A 102 -21.47 25.10 -20.07
CA SER A 102 -22.13 25.03 -18.77
C SER A 102 -21.66 26.14 -17.83
N ILE A 103 -20.35 26.41 -17.82
CA ILE A 103 -19.75 27.51 -17.03
C ILE A 103 -20.24 28.86 -17.53
N ASN A 104 -20.08 29.14 -18.82
CA ASN A 104 -20.45 30.41 -19.41
C ASN A 104 -21.94 30.71 -19.19
N GLU A 105 -22.81 29.72 -19.37
CA GLU A 105 -24.25 29.90 -19.15
C GLU A 105 -24.61 30.10 -17.68
N GLY A 106 -23.95 29.40 -16.75
CA GLY A 106 -24.09 29.66 -15.32
C GLY A 106 -23.70 31.10 -14.95
N VAL A 107 -22.58 31.59 -15.47
CA VAL A 107 -22.08 32.97 -15.26
C VAL A 107 -23.03 34.02 -15.84
N GLU A 108 -23.57 33.79 -17.04
CA GLU A 108 -24.52 34.71 -17.66
C GLU A 108 -25.85 34.79 -16.90
N ILE A 109 -26.34 33.67 -16.36
CA ILE A 109 -27.53 33.66 -15.50
C ILE A 109 -27.23 34.38 -14.18
N ALA A 110 -26.02 34.21 -13.63
CA ALA A 110 -25.60 34.89 -12.40
C ALA A 110 -25.55 36.41 -12.57
N LYS A 111 -25.05 36.91 -13.71
CA LYS A 111 -25.06 38.35 -14.02
C LYS A 111 -26.47 38.93 -14.12
N ARG A 112 -27.46 38.12 -14.50
CA ARG A 112 -28.85 38.56 -14.70
C ARG A 112 -29.68 38.54 -13.41
N TYR A 113 -29.50 37.52 -12.59
CA TYR A 113 -30.36 37.27 -11.41
C TYR A 113 -29.64 37.43 -10.07
N GLY A 114 -28.31 37.47 -10.07
CA GLY A 114 -27.48 37.62 -8.88
C GLY A 114 -27.05 39.06 -8.63
N THR A 115 -25.99 39.19 -7.85
CA THR A 115 -25.32 40.46 -7.52
C THR A 115 -24.17 40.77 -8.48
N VAL A 116 -23.55 41.94 -8.34
CA VAL A 116 -22.40 42.37 -9.17
C VAL A 116 -21.24 41.36 -9.11
N ASP A 117 -21.02 40.70 -7.97
CA ASP A 117 -19.93 39.74 -7.78
C ASP A 117 -20.29 38.29 -8.12
N SER A 118 -21.58 37.98 -8.32
CA SER A 118 -22.08 36.62 -8.49
C SER A 118 -21.47 35.93 -9.72
N GLY A 119 -21.30 36.65 -10.84
CA GLY A 119 -20.68 36.11 -12.05
C GLY A 119 -19.23 35.65 -11.82
N ARG A 120 -18.41 36.47 -11.14
CA ARG A 120 -17.01 36.14 -10.83
C ARG A 120 -16.92 34.96 -9.86
N PHE A 121 -17.77 34.96 -8.83
CA PHE A 121 -17.83 33.90 -7.82
C PHE A 121 -18.17 32.54 -8.45
N ILE A 122 -19.23 32.48 -9.25
CA ILE A 122 -19.67 31.24 -9.90
C ILE A 122 -18.62 30.75 -10.90
N ASN A 123 -18.05 31.64 -11.72
CA ASN A 123 -16.97 31.26 -12.63
C ASN A 123 -15.80 30.62 -11.89
N GLY A 124 -15.36 31.24 -10.79
CA GLY A 124 -14.23 30.75 -10.00
C GLY A 124 -14.44 29.36 -9.38
N ILE A 125 -15.67 29.01 -8.99
CA ILE A 125 -15.99 27.68 -8.48
C ILE A 125 -16.04 26.65 -9.62
N LEU A 126 -16.78 26.94 -10.68
CA LEU A 126 -16.98 25.98 -11.76
C LEU A 126 -15.68 25.72 -12.55
N ASP A 127 -14.84 26.75 -12.75
CA ASP A 127 -13.53 26.57 -13.39
C ASP A 127 -12.60 25.65 -12.57
N LYS A 128 -12.64 25.73 -11.23
CA LYS A 128 -11.87 24.82 -10.37
C LYS A 128 -12.34 23.37 -10.53
N ILE A 129 -13.66 23.15 -10.49
CA ILE A 129 -14.26 21.83 -10.70
C ILE A 129 -13.90 21.26 -12.08
N ARG A 130 -13.96 22.08 -13.13
CA ARG A 130 -13.60 21.67 -14.50
C ARG A 130 -12.13 21.31 -14.61
N LYS A 131 -11.22 22.16 -14.10
CA LYS A 131 -9.77 21.92 -14.19
C LYS A 131 -9.35 20.63 -13.48
N GLU A 132 -10.00 20.32 -12.36
CA GLU A 132 -9.74 19.10 -11.58
C GLU A 132 -10.20 17.83 -12.30
N ARG A 133 -11.17 17.91 -13.21
CA ARG A 133 -11.77 16.78 -13.95
C ARG A 133 -11.41 16.70 -15.44
N GLY A 134 -10.75 17.70 -16.00
CA GLY A 134 -10.53 17.85 -17.43
C GLY A 134 -9.21 17.25 -17.92
N PRO A 135 -9.03 17.11 -19.25
CA PRO A 135 -7.77 16.67 -19.84
C PRO A 135 -6.60 17.56 -19.39
N GLY A 136 -5.52 16.95 -18.88
CA GLY A 136 -4.37 17.65 -18.29
C GLY A 136 -4.46 17.88 -16.77
N SER A 137 -5.47 17.33 -16.08
CA SER A 137 -5.38 17.13 -14.62
C SER A 137 -4.23 16.20 -14.28
N SER A 138 -3.65 16.32 -13.07
CA SER A 138 -2.69 15.34 -12.57
C SER A 138 -3.33 14.00 -12.15
N LEU A 139 -4.66 13.89 -12.31
CA LEU A 139 -5.43 12.68 -12.04
C LEU A 139 -5.93 12.05 -13.34
N GLU A 140 -5.93 10.73 -13.40
CA GLU A 140 -6.25 9.91 -14.57
C GLU A 140 -7.75 9.51 -14.59
N TRP A 141 -8.63 10.49 -14.82
CA TRP A 141 -10.09 10.27 -14.80
C TRP A 141 -10.57 9.30 -15.88
N ASP A 142 -9.97 9.34 -17.06
CA ASP A 142 -10.32 8.43 -18.16
C ASP A 142 -9.91 6.99 -17.82
N HIS A 143 -8.76 6.80 -17.16
CA HIS A 143 -8.33 5.49 -16.68
C HIS A 143 -9.31 4.92 -15.64
N LEU A 144 -9.67 5.72 -14.63
CA LEU A 144 -10.70 5.37 -13.65
C LEU A 144 -12.01 4.94 -14.35
N LYS A 145 -12.50 5.77 -15.28
CA LYS A 145 -13.76 5.48 -16.00
C LYS A 145 -13.67 4.20 -16.81
N ASN A 146 -12.60 4.02 -17.58
CA ASN A 146 -12.44 2.86 -18.44
C ASN A 146 -12.42 1.58 -17.63
N ILE A 147 -11.63 1.52 -16.55
CA ILE A 147 -11.54 0.33 -15.70
C ILE A 147 -12.88 0.04 -15.05
N LEU A 148 -13.52 1.02 -14.40
CA LEU A 148 -14.81 0.81 -13.73
C LEU A 148 -15.93 0.35 -14.69
N GLN A 149 -15.86 0.74 -15.95
CA GLN A 149 -16.84 0.34 -16.96
C GLN A 149 -16.53 -1.02 -17.59
N SER A 150 -15.25 -1.38 -17.72
CA SER A 150 -14.81 -2.67 -18.28
C SER A 150 -14.71 -3.80 -17.26
N ASP A 151 -14.61 -3.48 -15.97
CA ASP A 151 -14.42 -4.44 -14.89
C ASP A 151 -15.61 -5.42 -14.80
N SER A 152 -15.35 -6.69 -15.08
CA SER A 152 -16.36 -7.75 -15.11
C SER A 152 -16.95 -8.01 -13.73
N CYS A 153 -16.10 -8.03 -12.69
CA CYS A 153 -16.48 -8.25 -11.31
C CYS A 153 -17.45 -7.17 -10.82
N LEU A 154 -17.09 -5.89 -11.01
CA LEU A 154 -17.95 -4.75 -10.65
C LEU A 154 -19.27 -4.78 -11.43
N ASN A 155 -19.24 -5.10 -12.72
CA ASN A 155 -20.46 -5.19 -13.53
C ASN A 155 -21.38 -6.32 -13.07
N GLU A 156 -20.84 -7.47 -12.69
CA GLU A 156 -21.60 -8.59 -12.12
C GLU A 156 -22.18 -8.24 -10.76
N LEU A 157 -21.40 -7.60 -9.89
CA LEU A 157 -21.85 -7.10 -8.60
C LEU A 157 -22.99 -6.08 -8.74
N VAL A 158 -22.90 -5.17 -9.72
CA VAL A 158 -23.97 -4.21 -10.02
C VAL A 158 -25.24 -4.89 -10.53
N ARG A 159 -25.14 -6.05 -11.20
CA ARG A 159 -26.30 -6.84 -11.61
C ARG A 159 -26.90 -7.65 -10.45
N SER A 160 -26.07 -8.10 -9.51
CA SER A 160 -26.49 -8.90 -8.37
C SER A 160 -27.13 -8.05 -7.25
N LYS A 161 -26.73 -6.78 -7.14
CA LYS A 161 -27.38 -5.83 -6.22
C LYS A 161 -28.78 -5.50 -6.74
N LYS A 162 -29.81 -5.88 -5.96
CA LYS A 162 -31.22 -5.64 -6.33
C LYS A 162 -31.58 -4.15 -6.21
N LYS A 163 -32.04 -3.74 -5.02
CA LYS A 163 -32.34 -2.33 -4.68
C LYS A 163 -31.35 -1.76 -3.66
N GLU A 164 -30.32 -2.53 -3.34
CA GLU A 164 -29.34 -2.18 -2.33
C GLU A 164 -28.37 -1.14 -2.87
N LYS A 165 -28.10 -0.12 -2.06
CA LYS A 165 -27.11 0.90 -2.36
C LYS A 165 -25.74 0.42 -1.93
N LEU A 166 -24.83 0.33 -2.89
CA LEU A 166 -23.45 -0.02 -2.67
C LEU A 166 -22.56 1.13 -3.12
N HIS A 167 -21.59 1.48 -2.29
CA HIS A 167 -20.61 2.52 -2.60
C HIS A 167 -19.22 1.91 -2.62
N LEU A 168 -18.52 2.01 -3.74
CA LEU A 168 -17.10 1.72 -3.83
C LEU A 168 -16.32 2.81 -3.11
N VAL A 169 -15.32 2.45 -2.32
CA VAL A 169 -14.60 3.39 -1.46
C VAL A 169 -13.12 3.08 -1.37
N GLY A 170 -12.34 4.02 -0.84
CA GLY A 170 -11.01 3.70 -0.34
C GLY A 170 -9.87 3.74 -1.36
N GLY A 171 -8.91 2.84 -1.16
CA GLY A 171 -7.67 2.78 -1.93
C GLY A 171 -7.90 2.48 -3.41
N TYR A 172 -8.89 1.65 -3.72
CA TYR A 172 -9.25 1.28 -5.09
C TYR A 172 -9.48 2.52 -5.97
N ILE A 173 -10.30 3.49 -5.52
CA ILE A 173 -10.57 4.72 -6.27
C ILE A 173 -9.32 5.59 -6.39
N ARG A 174 -8.56 5.72 -5.30
CA ARG A 174 -7.34 6.52 -5.25
C ARG A 174 -6.31 6.01 -6.26
N ASP A 175 -6.09 4.71 -6.30
CA ASP A 175 -5.06 4.10 -7.14
C ASP A 175 -5.41 4.23 -8.62
N LEU A 176 -6.68 4.03 -8.97
CA LEU A 176 -7.19 4.29 -10.32
C LEU A 176 -7.06 5.78 -10.73
N LEU A 177 -7.36 6.72 -9.83
CA LEU A 177 -7.15 8.15 -10.10
C LEU A 177 -5.67 8.53 -10.28
N LEU A 178 -4.74 7.70 -9.80
CA LEU A 178 -3.29 7.86 -9.98
C LEU A 178 -2.75 7.05 -11.17
N GLY A 179 -3.60 6.38 -11.94
CA GLY A 179 -3.19 5.54 -13.07
C GLY A 179 -2.49 4.24 -12.66
N LYS A 180 -2.70 3.78 -11.42
CA LYS A 180 -2.12 2.55 -10.88
C LYS A 180 -3.12 1.39 -10.99
N GLU A 181 -2.61 0.17 -10.94
CA GLU A 181 -3.45 -1.02 -10.79
C GLU A 181 -4.22 -0.95 -9.47
N PRO A 182 -5.52 -1.27 -9.47
CA PRO A 182 -6.33 -1.24 -8.27
C PRO A 182 -5.94 -2.36 -7.30
N GLY A 183 -5.98 -2.06 -6.00
CA GLY A 183 -5.85 -3.07 -4.94
C GLY A 183 -7.19 -3.70 -4.56
N ASP A 184 -7.31 -4.06 -3.27
CA ASP A 184 -8.53 -4.66 -2.72
C ASP A 184 -9.77 -3.76 -2.90
N LEU A 185 -10.91 -4.39 -3.16
CA LEU A 185 -12.16 -3.72 -3.48
C LEU A 185 -12.99 -3.52 -2.19
N ASP A 186 -13.00 -2.29 -1.68
CA ASP A 186 -13.78 -1.93 -0.49
C ASP A 186 -15.16 -1.39 -0.88
N LEU A 187 -16.22 -1.94 -0.28
CA LEU A 187 -17.61 -1.54 -0.48
C LEU A 187 -18.30 -1.17 0.83
N ILE A 188 -19.10 -0.11 0.79
CA ILE A 188 -20.04 0.23 1.87
C ILE A 188 -21.45 -0.19 1.46
N THR A 189 -22.11 -0.95 2.35
CA THR A 189 -23.53 -1.29 2.26
C THR A 189 -24.35 -0.66 3.38
N GLU A 190 -25.63 -0.40 3.12
CA GLU A 190 -26.63 0.01 4.11
C GLU A 190 -27.44 -1.19 4.66
N ASP A 191 -27.33 -2.36 4.05
CA ASP A 191 -28.08 -3.55 4.43
C ASP A 191 -27.31 -4.38 5.48
N SER A 192 -27.86 -4.46 6.69
CA SER A 192 -27.28 -5.26 7.78
C SER A 192 -27.28 -6.76 7.51
N GLN A 193 -28.06 -7.24 6.54
CA GLN A 193 -28.05 -8.64 6.13
C GLN A 193 -27.00 -8.96 5.07
N PHE A 194 -26.32 -7.95 4.52
CA PHE A 194 -25.35 -8.08 3.44
C PHE A 194 -25.93 -8.84 2.23
N SER A 195 -27.17 -8.55 1.83
CA SER A 195 -27.90 -9.31 0.82
C SER A 195 -27.19 -9.30 -0.54
N ALA A 196 -26.69 -8.15 -1.00
CA ALA A 196 -25.92 -8.06 -2.23
C ALA A 196 -24.64 -8.88 -2.17
N ALA A 197 -23.90 -8.84 -1.06
CA ALA A 197 -22.69 -9.63 -0.88
C ALA A 197 -22.97 -11.14 -0.91
N LYS A 198 -24.05 -11.58 -0.23
CA LYS A 198 -24.49 -12.99 -0.23
C LYS A 198 -24.91 -13.47 -1.62
N ASN A 199 -25.70 -12.66 -2.33
CA ASN A 199 -26.14 -12.99 -3.69
C ASN A 199 -24.94 -13.09 -4.64
N PHE A 200 -24.00 -12.15 -4.53
CA PHE A 200 -22.79 -12.15 -5.34
C PHE A 200 -21.89 -13.34 -5.02
N ALA A 201 -21.65 -13.63 -3.73
CA ALA A 201 -20.87 -14.80 -3.30
C ALA A 201 -21.48 -16.11 -3.82
N TYR A 202 -22.81 -16.25 -3.77
CA TYR A 202 -23.51 -17.40 -4.33
C TYR A 202 -23.31 -17.54 -5.85
N GLN A 203 -23.35 -16.44 -6.60
CA GLN A 203 -23.11 -16.43 -8.05
C GLN A 203 -21.67 -16.80 -8.40
N GLN A 204 -20.70 -16.41 -7.57
CA GLN A 204 -19.28 -16.74 -7.74
C GLN A 204 -18.91 -18.13 -7.19
N GLU A 205 -19.89 -18.87 -6.64
CA GLU A 205 -19.67 -20.14 -5.94
C GLU A 205 -18.60 -20.03 -4.83
N LYS A 206 -18.59 -18.90 -4.12
CA LYS A 206 -17.64 -18.59 -3.05
C LYS A 206 -18.34 -18.44 -1.70
N GLU A 207 -17.58 -18.69 -0.64
CA GLU A 207 -18.04 -18.47 0.73
C GLU A 207 -17.77 -17.02 1.17
N LEU A 208 -18.79 -16.38 1.74
CA LEU A 208 -18.68 -15.05 2.33
C LEU A 208 -18.21 -15.17 3.79
N ILE A 209 -16.99 -14.74 4.07
CA ILE A 209 -16.36 -14.90 5.39
C ILE A 209 -16.74 -13.73 6.30
N GLU A 210 -17.16 -14.04 7.52
CA GLU A 210 -17.41 -13.05 8.57
C GLU A 210 -16.12 -12.76 9.35
N LEU A 211 -15.62 -11.53 9.23
CA LEU A 211 -14.45 -11.06 9.98
C LEU A 211 -14.84 -10.41 11.31
N ASP A 212 -15.96 -9.69 11.31
CA ASP A 212 -16.53 -8.97 12.45
C ASP A 212 -18.05 -8.77 12.18
N PRO A 213 -18.91 -8.43 13.15
CA PRO A 213 -20.34 -8.24 12.89
C PRO A 213 -20.66 -7.19 11.81
N GLN A 214 -19.73 -6.30 11.50
CA GLN A 214 -19.91 -5.22 10.52
C GLN A 214 -19.12 -5.41 9.22
N VAL A 215 -18.31 -6.47 9.09
CA VAL A 215 -17.44 -6.67 7.93
C VAL A 215 -17.59 -8.09 7.40
N ARG A 216 -17.76 -8.20 6.08
CA ARG A 216 -17.79 -9.46 5.35
C ARG A 216 -16.73 -9.41 4.27
N ARG A 217 -15.97 -10.50 4.10
CA ARG A 217 -14.90 -10.62 3.10
C ARG A 217 -15.19 -11.75 2.14
N LEU A 218 -14.96 -11.50 0.86
CA LEU A 218 -15.04 -12.49 -0.21
C LEU A 218 -13.67 -12.62 -0.88
N TYR A 219 -13.19 -13.85 -1.05
CA TYR A 219 -11.96 -14.16 -1.78
C TYR A 219 -12.31 -14.72 -3.17
N LEU A 220 -11.83 -14.06 -4.22
CA LEU A 220 -12.05 -14.49 -5.61
C LEU A 220 -10.86 -15.32 -6.15
N PRO A 221 -11.07 -16.13 -7.21
CA PRO A 221 -10.05 -17.05 -7.73
C PRO A 221 -8.75 -16.38 -8.19
N GLU A 222 -8.82 -15.12 -8.61
CA GLU A 222 -7.70 -14.35 -9.14
C GLU A 222 -6.85 -13.68 -8.04
N GLY A 223 -7.15 -13.97 -6.76
CA GLY A 223 -6.49 -13.37 -5.61
C GLY A 223 -7.09 -12.02 -5.20
N GLU A 224 -8.11 -11.55 -5.91
CA GLU A 224 -8.86 -10.35 -5.55
C GLU A 224 -9.66 -10.57 -4.27
N VAL A 225 -9.67 -9.53 -3.43
CA VAL A 225 -10.40 -9.52 -2.17
C VAL A 225 -11.44 -8.41 -2.21
N ILE A 226 -12.68 -8.75 -1.87
CA ILE A 226 -13.77 -7.79 -1.74
C ILE A 226 -14.20 -7.72 -0.28
N ASP A 227 -14.11 -6.52 0.28
CA ASP A 227 -14.56 -6.23 1.64
C ASP A 227 -15.87 -5.42 1.63
N PHE A 228 -16.92 -6.01 2.18
CA PHE A 228 -18.20 -5.36 2.40
C PHE A 228 -18.27 -4.88 3.85
N THR A 229 -18.39 -3.57 4.04
CA THR A 229 -18.51 -2.92 5.34
C THR A 229 -19.91 -2.32 5.52
N LEU A 230 -20.56 -2.63 6.64
CA LEU A 230 -21.83 -2.01 6.99
C LEU A 230 -21.63 -0.55 7.40
N ARG A 231 -22.42 0.36 6.82
CA ARG A 231 -22.38 1.79 7.12
C ARG A 231 -22.67 2.04 8.60
N LYS A 232 -21.76 2.75 9.28
CA LYS A 232 -21.84 3.02 10.73
C LYS A 232 -22.48 4.37 11.06
N SER A 233 -22.56 5.26 10.08
CA SER A 233 -23.11 6.60 10.22
C SER A 233 -24.48 6.72 9.55
N ARG A 234 -25.24 7.76 9.91
CA ARG A 234 -26.57 8.02 9.31
C ARG A 234 -26.50 8.28 7.80
N ASP A 235 -25.39 8.88 7.36
CA ASP A 235 -25.12 9.21 5.97
C ASP A 235 -23.74 8.69 5.52
N LEU A 236 -23.57 8.53 4.21
CA LEU A 236 -22.30 8.09 3.61
C LEU A 236 -21.15 9.02 4.03
N ARG A 237 -21.39 10.33 4.02
CA ARG A 237 -20.41 11.34 4.40
C ARG A 237 -19.89 11.10 5.81
N GLY A 238 -20.76 10.92 6.80
CA GLY A 238 -20.36 10.64 8.17
C GLY A 238 -19.55 9.35 8.32
N ASP A 239 -19.72 8.38 7.42
CA ASP A 239 -18.92 7.16 7.40
C ASP A 239 -17.53 7.41 6.81
N LEU A 240 -17.46 8.12 5.67
CA LEU A 240 -16.20 8.52 5.05
C LEU A 240 -15.34 9.40 5.98
N PHE A 241 -15.95 10.27 6.80
CA PHE A 241 -15.25 11.07 7.81
C PHE A 241 -14.53 10.24 8.88
N ARG A 242 -14.92 8.98 9.07
CA ARG A 242 -14.30 8.07 10.04
C ARG A 242 -13.08 7.34 9.49
N ARG A 243 -12.85 7.39 8.18
CA ARG A 243 -11.68 6.78 7.53
C ARG A 243 -10.39 7.49 7.92
N ASP A 244 -9.28 6.91 7.50
CA ASP A 244 -7.93 7.26 7.92
C ASP A 244 -7.45 8.60 7.34
N PHE A 245 -7.40 8.72 6.01
CA PHE A 245 -6.84 9.85 5.29
C PHE A 245 -7.77 10.37 4.20
N THR A 246 -7.66 11.66 3.86
CA THR A 246 -8.55 12.34 2.91
C THR A 246 -8.54 11.63 1.56
N ILE A 247 -7.35 11.25 1.09
CA ILE A 247 -7.13 10.52 -0.15
C ILE A 247 -7.80 9.13 -0.19
N ASN A 248 -8.10 8.54 0.97
CA ASN A 248 -8.76 7.23 1.11
C ASN A 248 -10.23 7.36 1.53
N ALA A 249 -10.74 8.58 1.63
CA ALA A 249 -12.11 8.87 2.03
C ALA A 249 -13.01 9.18 0.83
N LEU A 250 -12.59 8.80 -0.38
CA LEU A 250 -13.36 8.94 -1.60
C LEU A 250 -14.38 7.80 -1.75
N ALA A 251 -15.53 8.09 -2.36
CA ALA A 251 -16.57 7.10 -2.64
C ALA A 251 -17.22 7.31 -4.01
N LEU A 252 -17.55 6.21 -4.69
CA LEU A 252 -18.36 6.18 -5.90
C LEU A 252 -19.64 5.39 -5.61
N ASP A 253 -20.79 5.92 -6.02
CA ASP A 253 -22.04 5.17 -5.98
C ASP A 253 -22.09 4.22 -7.18
N LEU A 254 -22.23 2.92 -6.91
CA LEU A 254 -22.24 1.89 -7.95
C LEU A 254 -23.50 1.96 -8.83
N ASP A 255 -24.59 2.61 -8.41
CA ASP A 255 -25.76 2.86 -9.27
C ASP A 255 -25.41 3.71 -10.50
N PHE A 256 -24.43 4.61 -10.35
CA PHE A 256 -24.09 5.61 -11.36
C PHE A 256 -22.76 5.33 -12.07
N ILE A 257 -22.19 4.13 -11.91
CA ILE A 257 -20.87 3.79 -12.48
C ILE A 257 -20.85 3.80 -14.02
N LYS A 258 -22.01 3.55 -14.65
CA LYS A 258 -22.19 3.57 -16.11
C LYS A 258 -22.58 4.96 -16.63
N GLU A 259 -22.98 5.87 -15.75
CA GLU A 259 -23.33 7.23 -16.12
C GLU A 259 -22.05 8.05 -16.24
N ALA A 260 -21.92 8.77 -17.35
CA ALA A 260 -20.88 9.74 -17.52
C ALA A 260 -21.41 11.10 -17.07
N PRO A 261 -20.69 11.77 -16.16
CA PRO A 261 -19.41 11.45 -15.53
C PRO A 261 -19.63 10.70 -14.22
N LEU A 262 -18.53 10.09 -13.77
CA LEU A 262 -18.52 9.36 -12.52
C LEU A 262 -18.91 10.24 -11.33
N PHE A 263 -19.75 9.63 -10.50
CA PHE A 263 -20.31 10.24 -9.32
C PHE A 263 -19.41 10.08 -8.09
N LEU A 264 -18.39 10.92 -7.98
CA LEU A 264 -17.45 10.88 -6.85
C LEU A 264 -17.87 11.77 -5.68
N VAL A 265 -18.02 11.14 -4.52
CA VAL A 265 -18.17 11.78 -3.22
C VAL A 265 -16.80 11.86 -2.56
N ASP A 266 -16.29 13.08 -2.42
CA ASP A 266 -15.20 13.44 -1.53
C ASP A 266 -15.89 14.07 -0.28
N PRO A 267 -15.54 13.74 0.97
CA PRO A 267 -16.17 14.35 2.14
C PRO A 267 -15.48 15.66 2.55
N ASP A 268 -14.23 15.86 2.11
CA ASP A 268 -13.35 16.97 2.51
C ASP A 268 -12.47 17.44 1.33
N THR A 269 -11.18 17.11 1.34
CA THR A 269 -10.20 17.60 0.36
C THR A 269 -9.40 16.49 -0.31
N GLY A 270 -9.91 15.25 -0.35
CA GLY A 270 -9.18 14.07 -0.81
C GLY A 270 -8.62 14.18 -2.22
N LEU A 271 -9.39 14.70 -3.17
CA LEU A 271 -8.87 14.92 -4.54
C LEU A 271 -7.82 16.03 -4.60
N GLU A 272 -7.97 17.09 -3.80
CA GLU A 272 -7.00 18.20 -3.74
C GLU A 272 -5.68 17.71 -3.15
N ASP A 273 -5.73 16.87 -2.12
CA ASP A 273 -4.56 16.25 -1.52
C ASP A 273 -3.91 15.22 -2.46
N LEU A 274 -4.69 14.50 -3.28
CA LEU A 274 -4.14 13.63 -4.32
C LEU A 274 -3.36 14.42 -5.37
N ILE A 275 -3.93 15.52 -5.87
CA ILE A 275 -3.27 16.43 -6.83
C ILE A 275 -1.98 17.00 -6.23
N ASN A 276 -2.06 17.48 -4.99
CA ASN A 276 -0.93 18.11 -4.32
C ASN A 276 0.04 17.10 -3.69
N ARG A 277 -0.20 15.79 -3.85
CA ARG A 277 0.62 14.70 -3.29
C ARG A 277 0.82 14.81 -1.79
N LYS A 278 -0.26 15.01 -1.04
CA LYS A 278 -0.24 15.18 0.42
C LYS A 278 -0.97 14.07 1.16
N ILE A 279 -0.41 13.64 2.28
CA ILE A 279 -1.08 12.80 3.28
C ILE A 279 -1.65 13.71 4.37
N ARG A 280 -2.99 13.76 4.46
CA ARG A 280 -3.76 14.56 5.42
C ARG A 280 -4.76 13.68 6.18
N LEU A 281 -4.92 13.95 7.48
CA LEU A 281 -5.95 13.31 8.31
C LEU A 281 -7.29 14.05 8.17
N LEU A 282 -8.41 13.31 8.14
CA LEU A 282 -9.74 13.95 8.19
C LEU A 282 -10.03 14.53 9.56
N ARG A 283 -9.53 13.89 10.62
CA ARG A 283 -9.80 14.26 12.02
C ARG A 283 -8.56 14.08 12.88
N LYS A 284 -8.33 15.01 13.80
CA LYS A 284 -7.18 14.96 14.74
C LYS A 284 -7.27 13.79 15.73
N ASN A 285 -8.46 13.24 15.96
CA ASN A 285 -8.69 12.05 16.79
C ASN A 285 -8.66 10.72 16.01
N SER A 286 -8.33 10.75 14.71
CA SER A 286 -8.26 9.55 13.85
C SER A 286 -7.34 8.45 14.44
N PHE A 287 -6.23 8.84 15.08
CA PHE A 287 -5.30 7.91 15.73
C PHE A 287 -5.83 7.29 17.03
N ASP A 288 -6.78 7.92 17.71
CA ASP A 288 -7.39 7.34 18.92
C ASP A 288 -8.35 6.20 18.54
N ASP A 289 -9.06 6.37 17.40
CA ASP A 289 -10.00 5.39 16.87
C ASP A 289 -9.27 4.15 16.33
N ASP A 290 -8.16 4.32 15.60
CA ASP A 290 -7.31 3.24 15.12
C ASP A 290 -5.82 3.66 15.13
N PRO A 291 -5.06 3.24 16.16
CA PRO A 291 -3.65 3.62 16.27
C PRO A 291 -2.76 3.06 15.14
N LEU A 292 -3.19 2.04 14.39
CA LEU A 292 -2.42 1.54 13.23
C LEU A 292 -2.29 2.62 12.15
N ARG A 293 -3.20 3.59 12.11
CA ARG A 293 -3.14 4.72 11.18
C ARG A 293 -1.87 5.54 11.31
N ILE A 294 -1.22 5.53 12.48
CA ILE A 294 0.07 6.20 12.68
C ILE A 294 1.14 5.59 11.75
N LEU A 295 1.22 4.25 11.67
CA LEU A 295 2.12 3.58 10.73
C LEU A 295 1.68 3.77 9.28
N ARG A 296 0.36 3.74 9.01
CA ARG A 296 -0.18 3.95 7.67
C ARG A 296 0.21 5.31 7.07
N VAL A 297 0.47 6.34 7.89
CA VAL A 297 1.02 7.63 7.41
C VAL A 297 2.30 7.39 6.62
N PHE A 298 3.27 6.72 7.25
CA PHE A 298 4.58 6.46 6.65
C PHE A 298 4.47 5.44 5.51
N ARG A 299 3.60 4.44 5.63
CA ARG A 299 3.33 3.48 4.53
C ARG A 299 2.82 4.19 3.29
N LEU A 300 1.77 5.00 3.41
CA LEU A 300 1.20 5.71 2.26
C LEU A 300 2.17 6.73 1.69
N ALA A 301 2.93 7.44 2.54
CA ALA A 301 3.96 8.36 2.07
C ALA A 301 5.02 7.62 1.24
N ALA A 302 5.47 6.45 1.69
CA ALA A 302 6.45 5.62 0.98
C ALA A 302 5.90 5.05 -0.34
N GLU A 303 4.70 4.48 -0.31
CA GLU A 303 4.06 3.84 -1.45
C GLU A 303 3.64 4.82 -2.56
N LEU A 304 3.11 5.99 -2.16
CA LEU A 304 2.60 6.98 -3.09
C LEU A 304 3.64 8.05 -3.44
N LYS A 305 4.76 8.12 -2.72
CA LYS A 305 5.76 9.20 -2.81
C LYS A 305 5.16 10.56 -2.49
N PHE A 306 4.31 10.61 -1.46
CA PHE A 306 3.58 11.81 -1.03
C PHE A 306 4.24 12.45 0.18
N GLU A 307 4.04 13.76 0.33
CA GLU A 307 4.50 14.52 1.49
C GLU A 307 3.50 14.41 2.65
N ILE A 308 4.02 14.28 3.87
CA ILE A 308 3.21 14.25 5.09
C ILE A 308 2.90 15.69 5.51
N GLU A 309 1.64 16.00 5.83
CA GLU A 309 1.25 17.34 6.30
C GLU A 309 1.98 17.73 7.60
N LYS A 310 2.40 19.00 7.69
CA LYS A 310 3.27 19.55 8.76
C LYS A 310 2.77 19.31 10.19
N ASP A 311 1.46 19.23 10.39
CA ASP A 311 0.85 19.05 11.71
C ASP A 311 0.86 17.59 12.19
N ILE A 312 1.00 16.63 11.27
CA ILE A 312 0.93 15.20 11.56
C ILE A 312 2.10 14.73 12.45
N PRO A 313 3.39 15.07 12.17
CA PRO A 313 4.50 14.62 13.02
C PRO A 313 4.35 15.00 14.51
N ALA A 314 3.83 16.20 14.80
CA ALA A 314 3.56 16.63 16.17
C ALA A 314 2.48 15.76 16.86
N LEU A 315 1.44 15.39 16.11
CA LEU A 315 0.38 14.50 16.57
C LEU A 315 0.88 13.06 16.76
N ILE A 316 1.75 12.57 15.87
CA ILE A 316 2.40 11.26 16.01
C ILE A 316 3.24 11.23 17.28
N ARG A 317 4.03 12.27 17.57
CA ARG A 317 4.84 12.32 18.79
C ARG A 317 4.01 12.17 20.06
N SER A 318 2.87 12.87 20.14
CA SER A 318 2.00 12.81 21.34
C SER A 318 1.22 11.49 21.46
N LYS A 319 0.96 10.78 20.36
CA LYS A 319 0.12 9.57 20.34
C LYS A 319 0.85 8.27 20.04
N SER A 320 2.16 8.32 19.78
CA SER A 320 2.97 7.17 19.35
C SER A 320 2.84 5.94 20.25
N ARG A 321 2.63 6.10 21.56
CA ARG A 321 2.43 5.00 22.52
C ARG A 321 1.14 4.20 22.30
N LEU A 322 0.15 4.76 21.62
CA LEU A 322 -1.10 4.07 21.31
C LEU A 322 -0.88 2.85 20.41
N ILE A 323 0.23 2.81 19.66
CA ILE A 323 0.56 1.70 18.77
C ILE A 323 0.65 0.36 19.53
N ASN A 324 1.01 0.39 20.81
CA ASN A 324 1.13 -0.81 21.65
C ASN A 324 -0.20 -1.53 21.90
N LYS A 325 -1.34 -0.87 21.62
CA LYS A 325 -2.67 -1.48 21.69
C LYS A 325 -3.02 -2.29 20.44
N VAL A 326 -2.25 -2.15 19.36
CA VAL A 326 -2.52 -2.79 18.08
C VAL A 326 -1.89 -4.18 18.04
N ALA A 327 -2.59 -5.14 17.43
CA ALA A 327 -2.08 -6.48 17.21
C ALA A 327 -0.74 -6.45 16.45
N ARG A 328 0.23 -7.26 16.89
CA ARG A 328 1.61 -7.28 16.37
C ARG A 328 1.66 -7.70 14.90
N GLU A 329 0.75 -8.57 14.49
CA GLU A 329 0.60 -9.05 13.11
C GLU A 329 0.26 -7.90 12.15
N ARG A 330 -0.65 -6.98 12.55
CA ARG A 330 -1.03 -5.81 11.75
C ARG A 330 0.10 -4.78 11.67
N ILE A 331 0.82 -4.59 12.77
CA ILE A 331 2.03 -3.74 12.80
C ILE A 331 3.08 -4.28 11.85
N LYS A 332 3.35 -5.59 11.90
CA LYS A 332 4.28 -6.29 11.00
C LYS A 332 3.89 -6.06 9.54
N GLU A 333 2.63 -6.22 9.16
CA GLU A 333 2.17 -6.01 7.78
C GLU A 333 2.48 -4.60 7.26
N GLU A 334 2.08 -3.57 8.01
CA GLU A 334 2.35 -2.17 7.65
C GLU A 334 3.85 -1.86 7.61
N LEU A 335 4.63 -2.39 8.56
CA LEU A 335 6.08 -2.18 8.63
C LEU A 335 6.79 -2.80 7.41
N PHE A 336 6.45 -4.03 7.03
CA PHE A 336 7.04 -4.69 5.87
C PHE A 336 6.63 -3.99 4.56
N LEU A 337 5.42 -3.43 4.48
CA LEU A 337 5.01 -2.61 3.33
C LEU A 337 5.83 -1.32 3.22
N ILE A 338 6.20 -0.69 4.34
CA ILE A 338 7.14 0.45 4.34
C ILE A 338 8.52 0.00 3.84
N LEU A 339 9.07 -1.08 4.40
CA LEU A 339 10.41 -1.58 4.07
C LEU A 339 10.52 -2.12 2.64
N ARG A 340 9.40 -2.42 1.98
CA ARG A 340 9.38 -2.80 0.56
C ARG A 340 9.91 -1.68 -0.33
N ASP A 341 9.70 -0.43 0.05
CA ASP A 341 10.18 0.70 -0.73
C ASP A 341 11.72 0.72 -0.78
N PRO A 342 12.36 0.88 -1.95
CA PRO A 342 13.82 0.91 -2.05
C PRO A 342 14.49 2.03 -1.26
N GLU A 343 13.78 3.11 -0.95
CA GLU A 343 14.28 4.28 -0.22
C GLU A 343 13.45 4.53 1.04
N SER A 344 13.05 3.45 1.72
CA SER A 344 12.21 3.52 2.92
C SER A 344 12.84 4.37 4.03
N TYR A 345 14.18 4.47 4.09
CA TYR A 345 14.88 5.31 5.06
C TYR A 345 14.41 6.78 5.05
N LYS A 346 14.05 7.34 3.87
CA LYS A 346 13.62 8.74 3.72
C LYS A 346 12.33 9.06 4.48
N TYR A 347 11.49 8.06 4.69
CA TYR A 347 10.22 8.22 5.40
C TYR A 347 10.37 7.94 6.90
N LEU A 348 11.43 7.21 7.28
CA LEU A 348 11.70 6.80 8.65
C LEU A 348 12.68 7.73 9.38
N GLU A 349 13.39 8.62 8.67
CA GLU A 349 14.30 9.63 9.26
C GLU A 349 13.57 10.72 10.05
N ASP A 350 12.26 10.90 9.84
CA ASP A 350 11.47 11.84 10.63
C ASP A 350 11.53 11.47 12.13
N PRO A 351 11.83 12.41 13.04
CA PRO A 351 11.93 12.12 14.48
C PRO A 351 10.69 11.46 15.09
N SER A 352 9.50 11.73 14.55
CA SER A 352 8.25 11.08 14.96
C SER A 352 8.16 9.63 14.50
N ALA A 353 8.73 9.29 13.33
CA ALA A 353 8.89 7.92 12.85
C ALA A 353 9.89 7.15 13.73
N VAL A 354 11.03 7.75 14.06
CA VAL A 354 12.03 7.13 14.96
C VAL A 354 11.42 6.79 16.31
N LEU A 355 10.68 7.73 16.91
CA LEU A 355 9.99 7.52 18.17
C LEU A 355 8.95 6.41 18.08
N LEU A 356 8.20 6.36 16.98
CA LEU A 356 7.21 5.32 16.72
C LEU A 356 7.87 3.95 16.61
N LEU A 357 8.94 3.83 15.82
CA LEU A 357 9.70 2.59 15.67
C LEU A 357 10.28 2.13 17.00
N LYS A 358 10.82 3.05 17.82
CA LYS A 358 11.30 2.74 19.17
C LYS A 358 10.21 2.13 20.05
N ASN A 359 8.99 2.67 19.99
CA ASN A 359 7.86 2.11 20.74
C ASN A 359 7.43 0.74 20.21
N ILE A 360 7.48 0.53 18.90
CA ILE A 360 7.12 -0.75 18.28
C ILE A 360 8.14 -1.84 18.60
N LEU A 361 9.43 -1.53 18.44
CA LEU A 361 10.54 -2.48 18.48
C LEU A 361 11.17 -2.61 19.87
N GLY A 362 10.81 -1.74 20.80
CA GLY A 362 11.29 -1.77 22.19
C GLY A 362 12.73 -1.29 22.39
N GLN A 363 13.40 -0.83 21.33
CA GLN A 363 14.81 -0.42 21.35
C GLN A 363 15.09 0.69 20.32
N ASP A 364 16.26 1.31 20.42
CA ASP A 364 16.71 2.31 19.46
C ASP A 364 16.97 1.69 18.08
N VAL A 365 16.75 2.48 17.03
CA VAL A 365 16.88 2.03 15.63
C VAL A 365 18.09 2.65 14.95
N HIS A 366 18.75 1.86 14.11
CA HIS A 366 19.94 2.23 13.34
C HIS A 366 19.57 2.65 11.91
N LEU A 367 18.97 3.82 11.75
CA LEU A 367 18.54 4.32 10.44
C LEU A 367 19.70 4.52 9.45
N ASP A 368 20.88 4.89 9.93
CA ASP A 368 22.07 4.99 9.07
C ASP A 368 22.44 3.63 8.46
N SER A 369 22.22 2.53 9.19
CA SER A 369 22.43 1.18 8.67
C SER A 369 21.41 0.83 7.60
N LEU A 370 20.12 1.13 7.82
CA LEU A 370 19.10 0.96 6.78
C LEU A 370 19.43 1.77 5.53
N ARG A 371 19.78 3.06 5.69
CA ARG A 371 20.16 3.95 4.59
C ARG A 371 21.36 3.40 3.81
N ARG A 372 22.42 2.96 4.50
CA ARG A 372 23.60 2.35 3.87
C ARG A 372 23.25 1.09 3.10
N LEU A 373 22.38 0.23 3.64
CA LEU A 373 21.92 -0.98 2.96
C LEU A 373 21.16 -0.63 1.66
N GLU A 374 20.20 0.29 1.74
CA GLU A 374 19.40 0.70 0.59
C GLU A 374 20.25 1.34 -0.51
N ILE A 375 21.22 2.19 -0.14
CA ILE A 375 22.19 2.75 -1.08
C ILE A 375 23.05 1.64 -1.70
N LEU A 376 23.58 0.70 -0.89
CA LEU A 376 24.39 -0.41 -1.38
C LEU A 376 23.65 -1.26 -2.42
N LEU A 377 22.37 -1.57 -2.18
CA LEU A 377 21.54 -2.35 -3.10
C LEU A 377 21.19 -1.58 -4.39
N SER A 378 21.19 -0.25 -4.34
CA SER A 378 20.92 0.60 -5.51
C SER A 378 22.14 0.77 -6.44
N GLN A 379 23.36 0.81 -5.88
CA GLN A 379 24.58 1.13 -6.62
C GLN A 379 25.09 -0.06 -7.46
N GLU A 380 25.21 0.13 -8.77
CA GLU A 380 25.70 -0.91 -9.69
C GLU A 380 27.24 -0.96 -9.77
N GLU A 381 27.89 0.21 -9.76
CA GLU A 381 29.35 0.36 -9.86
C GLU A 381 30.10 -0.33 -8.73
N ALA A 382 29.48 -0.47 -7.55
CA ALA A 382 30.10 -1.03 -6.37
C ALA A 382 30.14 -2.58 -6.33
N MET A 383 29.24 -3.25 -7.05
CA MET A 383 29.06 -4.72 -6.96
C MET A 383 29.28 -5.43 -8.30
N GLY A 384 29.16 -4.71 -9.42
CA GLY A 384 29.08 -5.31 -10.75
C GLY A 384 27.67 -5.82 -11.08
N LYS A 385 27.32 -5.78 -12.36
CA LYS A 385 25.96 -6.03 -12.85
C LYS A 385 25.45 -7.45 -12.56
N GLU A 386 26.30 -8.45 -12.77
CA GLU A 386 25.98 -9.87 -12.58
C GLU A 386 25.66 -10.20 -11.13
N LEU A 387 26.60 -9.91 -10.21
CA LEU A 387 26.42 -10.08 -8.77
C LEU A 387 25.16 -9.36 -8.26
N LYS A 388 24.93 -8.11 -8.69
CA LYS A 388 23.72 -7.36 -8.32
C LYS A 388 22.43 -8.06 -8.78
N GLY A 389 22.43 -8.64 -9.98
CA GLY A 389 21.30 -9.39 -10.53
C GLY A 389 20.97 -10.61 -9.67
N GLU A 390 21.96 -11.42 -9.34
CA GLU A 390 21.78 -12.64 -8.53
C GLU A 390 21.34 -12.33 -7.10
N LEU A 391 21.95 -11.33 -6.47
CA LEU A 391 21.52 -10.84 -5.16
C LEU A 391 20.07 -10.34 -5.19
N ALA A 392 19.66 -9.63 -6.25
CA ALA A 392 18.28 -9.16 -6.38
C ALA A 392 17.29 -10.33 -6.50
N VAL A 393 17.65 -11.42 -7.18
CA VAL A 393 16.82 -12.64 -7.26
C VAL A 393 16.69 -13.28 -5.87
N HIS A 394 17.80 -13.47 -5.16
CA HIS A 394 17.81 -14.02 -3.80
C HIS A 394 17.00 -13.17 -2.82
N LEU A 395 17.17 -11.85 -2.83
CA LEU A 395 16.47 -10.95 -1.92
C LEU A 395 14.97 -10.83 -2.24
N LYS A 396 14.55 -11.07 -3.50
CA LYS A 396 13.14 -11.12 -3.89
C LYS A 396 12.45 -12.45 -3.57
N GLU A 397 13.18 -13.48 -3.13
CA GLU A 397 12.62 -14.79 -2.76
C GLU A 397 11.45 -14.60 -1.77
N ARG A 398 10.25 -15.01 -2.20
CA ARG A 398 9.02 -15.00 -1.41
C ARG A 398 8.63 -16.44 -1.09
N ASN A 399 8.60 -16.76 0.19
CA ASN A 399 8.18 -18.07 0.66
C ASN A 399 6.72 -18.01 1.12
N GLN A 400 5.76 -17.87 0.21
CA GLN A 400 4.29 -17.87 0.44
C GLN A 400 3.74 -16.95 1.55
N GLU A 401 4.58 -16.09 2.13
CA GLU A 401 4.30 -15.28 3.32
C GLU A 401 4.53 -13.79 3.06
N VAL A 402 3.98 -12.94 3.94
CA VAL A 402 4.18 -11.48 3.89
C VAL A 402 5.65 -11.16 4.08
N GLY A 403 6.25 -10.74 2.96
CA GLY A 403 7.52 -10.05 2.88
C GLY A 403 8.73 -10.90 2.47
N THR A 404 9.66 -10.25 1.80
CA THR A 404 10.81 -10.88 1.12
C THR A 404 12.02 -11.07 2.05
N ARG A 405 13.04 -11.80 1.60
CA ARG A 405 14.35 -11.86 2.29
C ARG A 405 14.98 -10.47 2.40
N GLY A 406 14.84 -9.63 1.37
CA GLY A 406 15.30 -8.24 1.39
C GLY A 406 14.62 -7.37 2.44
N GLU A 407 13.30 -7.48 2.59
CA GLU A 407 12.56 -6.76 3.63
C GLU A 407 12.96 -7.23 5.04
N LEU A 408 13.22 -8.54 5.22
CA LEU A 408 13.74 -9.08 6.48
C LEU A 408 15.17 -8.59 6.78
N LEU A 409 16.03 -8.48 5.77
CA LEU A 409 17.37 -7.93 5.89
C LEU A 409 17.34 -6.44 6.27
N LYS A 410 16.41 -5.66 5.72
CA LYS A 410 16.21 -4.25 6.11
C LYS A 410 15.77 -4.14 7.57
N LEU A 411 14.86 -5.00 8.03
CA LEU A 411 14.49 -5.08 9.45
C LEU A 411 15.69 -5.43 10.33
N ALA A 412 16.54 -6.38 9.90
CA ALA A 412 17.77 -6.70 10.62
C ALA A 412 18.74 -5.51 10.65
N ALA A 413 18.94 -4.81 9.54
CA ALA A 413 19.82 -3.63 9.47
C ALA A 413 19.34 -2.47 10.35
N LEU A 414 18.02 -2.32 10.54
CA LEU A 414 17.43 -1.32 11.43
C LEU A 414 17.75 -1.55 12.91
N ILE A 415 18.10 -2.76 13.32
CA ILE A 415 18.01 -3.18 14.72
C ILE A 415 19.29 -3.83 15.21
N PHE A 416 19.97 -4.58 14.35
CA PHE A 416 21.15 -5.36 14.72
C PHE A 416 22.33 -4.45 15.08
N SER A 417 22.79 -4.54 16.33
CA SER A 417 24.01 -3.91 16.83
C SER A 417 24.92 -4.95 17.49
N PRO A 418 26.06 -5.30 16.87
CA PRO A 418 26.97 -6.30 17.44
C PRO A 418 27.67 -5.79 18.72
N LYS A 419 27.76 -4.47 18.93
CA LYS A 419 28.48 -3.86 20.06
C LYS A 419 27.66 -3.78 21.35
N GLU A 420 26.33 -3.78 21.25
CA GLU A 420 25.44 -3.55 22.39
C GLU A 420 25.07 -4.82 23.16
N GLY A 421 25.43 -6.01 22.64
CA GLY A 421 25.29 -7.30 23.33
C GLY A 421 23.87 -7.71 23.71
N LYS A 422 22.86 -6.92 23.36
CA LYS A 422 21.45 -7.06 23.78
C LYS A 422 20.47 -7.28 22.63
N THR A 423 20.92 -7.20 21.39
CA THR A 423 20.00 -7.33 20.26
C THR A 423 19.71 -8.79 19.95
N HIS A 424 18.50 -9.22 20.27
CA HIS A 424 17.96 -10.52 19.86
C HIS A 424 16.93 -10.31 18.72
N LEU A 425 17.42 -10.20 17.48
CA LEU A 425 16.63 -10.28 16.25
C LEU A 425 15.63 -11.44 16.27
N SER A 426 16.04 -12.62 16.77
CA SER A 426 15.16 -13.79 16.86
C SER A 426 13.99 -13.56 17.82
N SER A 427 14.24 -13.01 19.02
CA SER A 427 13.20 -12.64 19.98
C SER A 427 12.24 -11.59 19.42
N LEU A 428 12.77 -10.55 18.78
CA LEU A 428 11.95 -9.55 18.12
C LEU A 428 11.09 -10.15 17.00
N GLY A 429 11.65 -11.06 16.20
CA GLY A 429 10.91 -11.77 15.18
C GLY A 429 9.72 -12.55 15.76
N GLN A 430 9.88 -13.14 16.94
CA GLN A 430 8.79 -13.81 17.66
C GLN A 430 7.73 -12.81 18.17
N GLU A 431 8.17 -11.67 18.73
CA GLU A 431 7.28 -10.60 19.19
C GLU A 431 6.45 -9.98 18.06
N LEU A 432 7.05 -9.79 16.88
CA LEU A 432 6.38 -9.35 15.67
C LEU A 432 5.57 -10.45 14.98
N LYS A 433 5.52 -11.66 15.57
CA LYS A 433 4.75 -12.81 15.06
C LYS A 433 5.16 -13.17 13.62
N LEU A 434 6.46 -13.18 13.37
CA LEU A 434 7.04 -13.74 12.15
C LEU A 434 6.92 -15.27 12.17
N SER A 435 6.95 -15.88 10.97
CA SER A 435 6.96 -17.34 10.86
C SER A 435 8.22 -17.94 11.49
N ALA A 436 8.12 -19.20 11.93
CA ALA A 436 9.26 -19.93 12.51
C ALA A 436 10.49 -19.95 11.58
N ARG A 437 10.26 -19.97 10.24
CA ARG A 437 11.33 -19.91 9.24
C ARG A 437 12.05 -18.56 9.26
N LYS A 438 11.34 -17.44 9.27
CA LYS A 438 11.93 -16.10 9.32
C LYS A 438 12.65 -15.84 10.64
N VAL A 439 12.07 -16.28 11.75
CA VAL A 439 12.72 -16.24 13.08
C VAL A 439 14.05 -17.02 13.04
N LYS A 440 14.07 -18.19 12.41
CA LYS A 440 15.29 -18.99 12.25
C LYS A 440 16.35 -18.31 11.38
N ILE A 441 15.95 -17.57 10.34
CA ILE A 441 16.89 -16.76 9.54
C ILE A 441 17.53 -15.68 10.42
N LEU A 442 16.72 -14.94 11.19
CA LEU A 442 17.21 -13.92 12.12
C LEU A 442 18.15 -14.49 13.19
N GLU A 443 17.80 -15.63 13.78
CA GLU A 443 18.65 -16.37 14.73
C GLU A 443 19.99 -16.80 14.10
N ARG A 444 19.96 -17.26 12.84
CA ARG A 444 21.18 -17.63 12.10
C ARG A 444 22.04 -16.40 11.85
N LEU A 445 21.48 -15.25 11.51
CA LEU A 445 22.24 -14.01 11.29
C LEU A 445 23.03 -13.61 12.54
N GLU A 446 22.40 -13.64 13.72
CA GLU A 446 23.07 -13.35 15.01
C GLU A 446 24.27 -14.27 15.25
N LYS A 447 24.12 -15.56 14.93
CA LYS A 447 25.16 -16.58 15.14
C LYS A 447 26.27 -16.52 14.09
N LEU A 448 25.94 -16.15 12.86
CA LEU A 448 26.86 -16.13 11.72
C LEU A 448 27.71 -14.86 11.70
N TYR A 449 27.18 -13.72 12.13
CA TYR A 449 27.89 -12.44 12.10
C TYR A 449 29.27 -12.49 12.80
N PRO A 450 29.40 -12.91 14.07
CA PRO A 450 30.70 -12.98 14.74
C PRO A 450 31.62 -14.07 14.16
N ARG A 451 31.07 -15.05 13.43
CA ARG A 451 31.88 -16.05 12.72
C ARG A 451 32.45 -15.46 11.43
N LEU A 452 31.66 -14.69 10.71
CA LEU A 452 32.10 -13.97 9.52
C LEU A 452 33.24 -13.00 9.85
N GLU A 453 33.15 -12.27 10.97
CA GLU A 453 34.23 -11.42 11.46
C GLU A 453 35.57 -12.17 11.56
N LYS A 454 35.57 -13.37 12.15
CA LYS A 454 36.76 -14.21 12.28
C LYS A 454 37.28 -14.72 10.94
N VAL A 455 36.38 -15.02 9.99
CA VAL A 455 36.74 -15.49 8.64
C VAL A 455 37.44 -14.38 7.87
N ILE A 456 36.95 -13.14 7.97
CA ILE A 456 37.57 -11.97 7.33
C ILE A 456 38.96 -11.71 7.91
N ASP A 457 39.12 -11.84 9.23
CA ASP A 457 40.43 -11.71 9.88
C ASP A 457 41.42 -12.81 9.43
N ARG A 458 40.89 -13.96 8.99
CA ARG A 458 41.66 -15.12 8.49
C ARG A 458 41.44 -15.39 7.00
N TRP A 459 41.14 -14.36 6.20
CA TRP A 459 40.71 -14.49 4.80
C TRP A 459 41.60 -15.38 3.93
N LYS A 460 42.90 -15.44 4.23
CA LYS A 460 43.89 -16.25 3.49
C LYS A 460 43.79 -17.77 3.72
N ASP A 461 42.90 -18.24 4.59
CA ASP A 461 42.67 -19.66 4.86
C ASP A 461 41.43 -20.19 4.09
N PRO A 462 41.62 -20.92 2.98
CA PRO A 462 40.50 -21.44 2.18
C PRO A 462 39.59 -22.40 2.96
N CYS A 463 40.14 -23.12 3.94
CA CYS A 463 39.35 -24.03 4.78
C CYS A 463 38.39 -23.26 5.68
N SER A 464 38.83 -22.14 6.25
CA SER A 464 37.97 -21.27 7.08
C SER A 464 36.83 -20.64 6.26
N VAL A 465 37.10 -20.24 5.02
CA VAL A 465 36.09 -19.74 4.09
C VAL A 465 35.08 -20.84 3.74
N ALA A 466 35.56 -22.03 3.39
CA ALA A 466 34.69 -23.16 3.05
C ALA A 466 33.81 -23.61 4.23
N GLU A 467 34.38 -23.71 5.42
CA GLU A 467 33.64 -24.00 6.65
C GLU A 467 32.49 -23.01 6.87
N PHE A 468 32.78 -21.71 6.69
CA PHE A 468 31.77 -20.67 6.82
C PHE A 468 30.65 -20.79 5.79
N LEU A 469 30.99 -20.99 4.51
CA LEU A 469 30.00 -21.11 3.44
C LEU A 469 29.05 -22.30 3.65
N ILE A 470 29.59 -23.46 4.06
CA ILE A 470 28.81 -24.66 4.37
C ILE A 470 27.86 -24.43 5.55
N LEU A 471 28.35 -23.74 6.57
CA LEU A 471 27.57 -23.40 7.75
C LEU A 471 26.46 -22.38 7.43
N ALA A 472 26.81 -21.31 6.71
CA ALA A 472 25.95 -20.17 6.43
C ALA A 472 24.89 -20.47 5.35
N LYS A 473 25.22 -21.29 4.35
CA LYS A 473 24.32 -21.67 3.25
C LYS A 473 23.70 -20.43 2.59
N LYS A 474 22.37 -20.40 2.44
CA LYS A 474 21.62 -19.26 1.88
C LYS A 474 21.81 -17.96 2.68
N GLU A 475 22.01 -18.05 3.99
CA GLU A 475 22.18 -16.87 4.85
C GLU A 475 23.53 -16.16 4.69
N THR A 476 24.43 -16.72 3.86
CA THR A 476 25.69 -16.06 3.44
C THR A 476 25.41 -14.68 2.88
N VAL A 477 24.36 -14.54 2.06
CA VAL A 477 24.01 -13.26 1.42
C VAL A 477 23.63 -12.22 2.47
N GLU A 478 22.68 -12.51 3.35
CA GLU A 478 22.22 -11.55 4.35
C GLU A 478 23.31 -11.14 5.33
N VAL A 479 24.11 -12.10 5.82
CA VAL A 479 25.16 -11.80 6.80
C VAL A 479 26.30 -10.98 6.19
N CYS A 480 26.67 -11.25 4.93
CA CYS A 480 27.67 -10.46 4.20
C CYS A 480 27.20 -9.02 3.96
N LEU A 481 25.97 -8.84 3.48
CA LEU A 481 25.41 -7.51 3.26
C LEU A 481 25.28 -6.72 4.57
N LEU A 482 24.82 -7.39 5.64
CA LEU A 482 24.75 -6.78 6.97
C LEU A 482 26.15 -6.38 7.49
N PHE A 483 27.17 -7.20 7.24
CA PHE A 483 28.55 -6.88 7.60
C PHE A 483 29.07 -5.64 6.89
N LEU A 484 28.86 -5.51 5.57
CA LEU A 484 29.25 -4.34 4.78
C LEU A 484 28.60 -3.06 5.32
N VAL A 485 27.34 -3.15 5.73
CA VAL A 485 26.55 -2.02 6.25
C VAL A 485 27.03 -1.56 7.62
N LEU A 486 27.42 -2.49 8.48
CA LEU A 486 27.88 -2.19 9.84
C LEU A 486 29.36 -1.78 9.91
N ASN A 487 30.14 -2.07 8.87
CA ASN A 487 31.58 -1.79 8.84
C ASN A 487 32.00 -0.94 7.62
N PRO A 488 31.47 0.29 7.45
CA PRO A 488 31.70 1.09 6.25
C PRO A 488 33.17 1.47 6.02
N GLU A 489 33.96 1.63 7.08
CA GLU A 489 35.36 2.10 7.02
C GLU A 489 36.40 0.99 6.71
N ARG A 490 35.98 -0.29 6.65
CA ARG A 490 36.92 -1.41 6.46
C ARG A 490 37.08 -1.77 4.98
N GLY A 491 37.81 -0.95 4.22
CA GLY A 491 38.00 -1.12 2.77
C GLY A 491 38.56 -2.48 2.33
N ALA A 492 39.56 -3.02 3.04
CA ALA A 492 40.08 -4.36 2.76
C ALA A 492 39.04 -5.45 3.00
N SER A 493 38.27 -5.36 4.09
CA SER A 493 37.19 -6.29 4.41
C SER A 493 36.05 -6.24 3.37
N ARG A 494 35.78 -5.07 2.78
CA ARG A 494 34.76 -4.93 1.72
C ARG A 494 35.09 -5.79 0.50
N SER A 495 36.36 -5.82 0.09
CA SER A 495 36.80 -6.64 -1.05
C SER A 495 36.66 -8.13 -0.75
N CYS A 496 37.09 -8.57 0.44
CA CYS A 496 36.90 -9.95 0.91
C CYS A 496 35.42 -10.38 0.90
N ILE A 497 34.50 -9.52 1.34
CA ILE A 497 33.07 -9.87 1.32
C ILE A 497 32.55 -10.04 -0.11
N PHE A 498 32.93 -9.19 -1.05
CA PHE A 498 32.48 -9.35 -2.43
C PHE A 498 33.06 -10.61 -3.09
N GLU A 499 34.31 -10.95 -2.79
CA GLU A 499 34.90 -12.23 -3.20
C GLU A 499 34.15 -13.41 -2.58
N LEU A 500 33.80 -13.34 -1.29
CA LEU A 500 33.03 -14.39 -0.61
C LEU A 500 31.64 -14.57 -1.21
N LEU A 501 30.95 -13.48 -1.55
CA LEU A 501 29.64 -13.52 -2.20
C LEU A 501 29.72 -14.14 -3.59
N LYS A 502 30.74 -13.80 -4.38
CA LYS A 502 30.98 -14.43 -5.69
C LYS A 502 31.26 -15.93 -5.54
N GLU A 503 32.15 -16.30 -4.63
CA GLU A 503 32.46 -17.71 -4.37
C GLU A 503 31.22 -18.50 -3.92
N TYR A 504 30.37 -17.91 -3.09
CA TYR A 504 29.10 -18.50 -2.70
C TYR A 504 28.20 -18.79 -3.91
N LEU A 505 28.05 -17.81 -4.80
CA LEU A 505 27.18 -17.91 -5.96
C LEU A 505 27.72 -18.92 -6.98
N ASP A 506 29.02 -18.85 -7.28
CA ASP A 506 29.71 -19.78 -8.19
C ASP A 506 29.61 -21.24 -7.71
N LYS A 507 29.59 -21.45 -6.39
CA LYS A 507 29.57 -22.79 -5.76
C LYS A 507 28.23 -23.11 -5.08
N ALA A 508 27.16 -22.40 -5.40
CA ALA A 508 25.89 -22.49 -4.67
C ALA A 508 25.34 -23.93 -4.61
N ASP A 509 25.35 -24.65 -5.73
CA ASP A 509 24.90 -26.04 -5.79
C ASP A 509 25.78 -26.97 -4.95
N LEU A 510 27.10 -26.77 -4.95
CA LEU A 510 28.03 -27.56 -4.15
C LEU A 510 27.86 -27.31 -2.63
N ILE A 511 27.47 -26.10 -2.25
CA ILE A 511 27.22 -25.71 -0.86
C ILE A 511 25.87 -26.25 -0.37
N LEU A 512 24.82 -26.10 -1.19
CA LEU A 512 23.45 -26.44 -0.81
C LEU A 512 23.13 -27.93 -1.02
N HIS A 513 23.71 -28.53 -2.06
CA HIS A 513 23.42 -29.88 -2.53
C HIS A 513 24.72 -30.63 -2.91
N PRO A 514 25.63 -30.87 -1.95
CA PRO A 514 26.92 -31.49 -2.25
C PRO A 514 26.77 -32.90 -2.84
N PRO A 515 27.57 -33.24 -3.86
CA PRO A 515 27.61 -34.58 -4.41
C PRO A 515 28.13 -35.56 -3.36
N ARG A 516 27.38 -36.64 -3.15
CA ARG A 516 27.77 -37.72 -2.24
C ARG A 516 28.85 -38.58 -2.88
N LEU A 517 30.11 -38.17 -2.76
CA LEU A 517 31.25 -38.93 -3.28
C LEU A 517 31.48 -40.25 -2.53
N ILE A 518 31.16 -40.29 -1.24
CA ILE A 518 31.24 -41.48 -0.40
C ILE A 518 30.13 -41.43 0.67
N GLY A 519 29.47 -42.56 0.92
CA GLY A 519 28.38 -42.66 1.90
C GLY A 519 28.87 -42.83 3.33
N GLY A 520 28.02 -42.48 4.32
CA GLY A 520 28.34 -42.71 5.74
C GLY A 520 28.56 -44.19 6.07
N GLU A 521 27.68 -45.08 5.60
CA GLU A 521 27.83 -46.54 5.77
C GLU A 521 29.09 -47.10 5.12
N GLU A 522 29.53 -46.47 4.03
CA GLU A 522 30.73 -46.85 3.31
C GLU A 522 31.99 -46.41 4.07
N LEU A 523 32.01 -45.19 4.60
CA LEU A 523 33.07 -44.72 5.50
C LEU A 523 33.17 -45.59 6.77
N MET A 524 32.03 -46.01 7.33
CA MET A 524 32.01 -46.90 8.50
C MET A 524 32.67 -48.24 8.19
N ARG A 525 32.38 -48.85 7.03
CA ARG A 525 33.00 -50.12 6.62
C ARG A 525 34.48 -50.01 6.30
N GLU A 526 34.87 -48.95 5.59
CA GLU A 526 36.25 -48.80 5.09
C GLU A 526 37.24 -48.28 6.14
N LEU A 527 36.74 -47.61 7.19
CA LEU A 527 37.57 -46.97 8.23
C LEU A 527 37.31 -47.51 9.64
N ASP A 528 36.43 -48.50 9.79
CA ASP A 528 36.03 -49.11 11.07
C ASP A 528 35.53 -48.08 12.11
N ILE A 529 34.75 -47.10 11.65
CA ILE A 529 34.22 -46.01 12.49
C ILE A 529 32.78 -46.33 12.90
N SER A 530 32.47 -46.13 14.18
CA SER A 530 31.11 -46.25 14.71
C SER A 530 30.23 -45.03 14.36
N PRO A 531 28.91 -45.20 14.23
CA PRO A 531 28.01 -44.07 13.96
C PRO A 531 28.07 -43.07 15.13
N GLY A 532 28.23 -41.78 14.83
CA GLY A 532 28.32 -40.74 15.86
C GLY A 532 29.00 -39.44 15.40
N PRO A 533 29.34 -38.55 16.34
CA PRO A 533 29.99 -37.26 16.05
C PRO A 533 31.25 -37.34 15.18
N PRO A 534 32.14 -38.35 15.33
CA PRO A 534 33.32 -38.49 14.46
C PRO A 534 32.97 -38.69 12.98
N LEU A 535 31.98 -39.53 12.67
CA LEU A 535 31.53 -39.77 11.30
C LEU A 535 30.91 -38.50 10.69
N SER A 536 30.09 -37.77 11.45
CA SER A 536 29.52 -36.49 11.01
C SER A 536 30.60 -35.45 10.71
N SER A 537 31.59 -35.33 11.61
CA SER A 537 32.73 -34.41 11.44
C SER A 537 33.58 -34.77 10.23
N LEU A 538 33.75 -36.06 9.93
CA LEU A 538 34.48 -36.54 8.77
C LEU A 538 33.76 -36.20 7.46
N LEU A 539 32.44 -36.42 7.40
CA LEU A 539 31.61 -36.03 6.25
C LEU A 539 31.64 -34.51 6.01
N GLU A 540 31.59 -33.71 7.08
CA GLU A 540 31.73 -32.25 6.97
C GLU A 540 33.11 -31.83 6.44
N LYS A 541 34.21 -32.44 6.93
CA LYS A 541 35.55 -32.15 6.43
C LYS A 541 35.74 -32.58 4.97
N ILE A 542 35.13 -33.69 4.54
CA ILE A 542 35.11 -34.09 3.12
C ILE A 542 34.37 -33.02 2.30
N HIS A 543 33.23 -32.53 2.78
CA HIS A 543 32.48 -31.46 2.11
C HIS A 543 33.30 -30.16 2.00
N GLN A 544 34.02 -29.78 3.05
CA GLN A 544 34.96 -28.65 3.01
C GLN A 544 36.06 -28.86 1.96
N ALA A 545 36.65 -30.06 1.91
CA ALA A 545 37.69 -30.38 0.94
C ALA A 545 37.16 -30.40 -0.51
N GLN A 546 35.90 -30.78 -0.73
CA GLN A 546 35.23 -30.65 -2.02
C GLN A 546 35.12 -29.18 -2.44
N LEU A 547 34.72 -28.30 -1.53
CA LEU A 547 34.52 -26.88 -1.82
C LEU A 547 35.84 -26.16 -2.14
N VAL A 548 36.93 -26.54 -1.46
CA VAL A 548 38.29 -26.05 -1.74
C VAL A 548 38.84 -26.64 -3.06
N GLY A 549 38.26 -27.74 -3.54
CA GLY A 549 38.68 -28.42 -4.78
C GLY A 549 39.76 -29.48 -4.58
N ASN A 550 40.07 -29.85 -3.33
CA ASN A 550 41.04 -30.88 -2.96
C ASN A 550 40.50 -32.31 -3.14
N VAL A 551 39.16 -32.48 -3.18
CA VAL A 551 38.50 -33.78 -3.30
C VAL A 551 37.41 -33.69 -4.37
N LYS A 552 37.53 -34.48 -5.43
CA LYS A 552 36.61 -34.50 -6.58
C LYS A 552 36.08 -35.89 -6.90
N SER A 553 36.71 -36.94 -6.38
CA SER A 553 36.35 -38.33 -6.64
C SER A 553 36.13 -39.14 -5.35
N ARG A 554 35.47 -40.28 -5.48
CA ARG A 554 35.29 -41.24 -4.37
C ARG A 554 36.64 -41.66 -3.76
N SER A 555 37.62 -41.98 -4.59
CA SER A 555 38.94 -42.43 -4.14
C SER A 555 39.68 -41.35 -3.34
N GLU A 556 39.64 -40.10 -3.82
CA GLU A 556 40.22 -38.95 -3.11
C GLU A 556 39.50 -38.69 -1.79
N ALA A 557 38.17 -38.84 -1.74
CA ALA A 557 37.40 -38.67 -0.52
C ALA A 557 37.81 -39.69 0.56
N LEU A 558 38.03 -40.95 0.18
CA LEU A 558 38.49 -42.00 1.10
C LEU A 558 39.93 -41.75 1.57
N GLU A 559 40.83 -41.34 0.68
CA GLU A 559 42.21 -41.03 1.06
C GLU A 559 42.28 -39.83 2.00
N TYR A 560 41.51 -38.77 1.71
CA TYR A 560 41.39 -37.61 2.58
C TYR A 560 40.82 -38.00 3.95
N ALA A 561 39.78 -38.84 3.97
CA ALA A 561 39.18 -39.34 5.20
C ALA A 561 40.19 -40.09 6.08
N ARG A 562 41.02 -40.96 5.49
CA ARG A 562 42.11 -41.67 6.21
C ARG A 562 43.13 -40.71 6.82
N LYS A 563 43.49 -39.63 6.13
CA LYS A 563 44.45 -38.62 6.62
C LYS A 563 43.88 -37.80 7.79
N VAL A 564 42.58 -37.54 7.77
CA VAL A 564 41.91 -36.65 8.72
C VAL A 564 41.43 -37.38 9.97
N LEU A 565 41.07 -38.65 9.87
CA LEU A 565 40.54 -39.45 10.97
C LEU A 565 41.37 -39.38 12.28
N PRO A 566 42.72 -39.46 12.25
CA PRO A 566 43.54 -39.39 13.47
C PRO A 566 43.44 -38.05 14.22
N THR A 567 43.00 -36.98 13.54
CA THR A 567 42.83 -35.65 14.13
C THR A 567 41.47 -35.46 14.81
N LEU A 568 40.53 -36.39 14.61
CA LEU A 568 39.16 -36.34 15.12
C LEU A 568 38.93 -37.23 16.34
N GLU A 569 39.80 -38.21 16.58
CA GLU A 569 39.79 -39.00 17.81
C GLU A 569 40.44 -38.22 18.95
N PRO A 570 39.82 -38.15 20.14
CA PRO A 570 40.51 -37.59 21.30
C PRO A 570 41.76 -38.44 21.52
N THR A 571 42.94 -37.82 21.46
CA THR A 571 44.21 -38.45 21.82
C THR A 571 44.00 -39.22 23.12
N LYS A 572 44.02 -40.56 23.05
CA LYS A 572 44.18 -41.40 24.23
C LYS A 572 45.44 -40.87 24.91
N LYS A 573 45.27 -40.18 26.05
CA LYS A 573 46.38 -39.87 26.94
C LYS A 573 47.01 -41.22 27.27
N VAL A 574 48.24 -41.40 26.78
CA VAL A 574 49.12 -42.52 27.13
C VAL A 574 49.41 -42.46 28.63
#